data_AF-A0A7Y8I1R7-F1
#
_entry.id   AF-A0A7Y8I1R7-F1
#
_cell.length_a   1.000
_cell.length_b   1.000
_cell.length_c   1.000
_cell.angle_alpha   90.00
_cell.angle_beta   90.00
_cell.angle_gamma   90.00
#
_symmetry.space_group_name_H-M   'P 1'
#
loop_
_entity.id
_entity.type
_entity.pdbx_description
1 polymer ?
#
loop_
_entity_poly.entity_id
_entity_poly.type
_entity_poly.pdbx_seq_one_letter_code
_entity_poly.pdbx_strand_id
1 'polypeptide(L)'
;MKSPHTRILLPPVLPRRLDVAGIYCQSGVPVERRQRSESWVLRGVESGGATKAVGQYTGFFGLGGDWTGWLQRLDRITPNGLRAVFEADSLLAVEMARVEETGQRLITSHEFGAGEGGKRPAVKASALYRGVDGRLPAELRQQGLTPLFFSRAGEVKPILERVVEAVSIVTAAVCCLSCRHCHALIHAKTQAAA
;
A
#
# COMPACT_ATOMS: atom_id res chain seq x y z
N MET A 1 5.33 -6.93 -25.19
CA MET A 1 4.74 -7.18 -23.84
C MET A 1 4.19 -5.87 -23.31
N LYS A 2 2.91 -5.82 -22.91
CA LYS A 2 2.36 -4.63 -22.22
C LYS A 2 3.10 -4.47 -20.89
N SER A 3 3.58 -3.27 -20.58
CA SER A 3 4.18 -2.96 -19.27
C SER A 3 3.19 -3.36 -18.17
N PRO A 4 3.59 -4.14 -17.15
CA PRO A 4 2.70 -4.52 -16.08
C PRO A 4 2.20 -3.25 -15.39
N HIS A 5 0.87 -3.13 -15.24
CA HIS A 5 0.29 -1.98 -14.56
C HIS A 5 0.90 -1.86 -13.16
N THR A 6 1.36 -0.66 -12.79
CA THR A 6 1.96 -0.35 -11.48
C THR A 6 0.96 0.24 -10.50
N ARG A 7 -0.34 0.12 -10.83
CA ARG A 7 -1.47 0.48 -9.97
C ARG A 7 -2.47 -0.64 -9.92
N ILE A 8 -3.21 -0.71 -8.82
CA ILE A 8 -4.32 -1.65 -8.67
C ILE A 8 -5.38 -1.33 -9.74
N LEU A 9 -5.96 -2.37 -10.34
CA LEU A 9 -6.92 -2.23 -11.44
C LEU A 9 -8.33 -2.44 -10.89
N LEU A 10 -8.91 -1.37 -10.36
CA LEU A 10 -10.23 -1.44 -9.76
C LEU A 10 -11.29 -1.78 -10.83
N PRO A 11 -12.24 -2.69 -10.54
CA PRO A 11 -13.41 -2.88 -11.40
C PRO A 11 -14.16 -1.55 -11.60
N PRO A 12 -14.78 -1.29 -12.77
CA PRO A 12 -15.31 0.03 -13.10
C PRO A 12 -16.29 0.66 -12.09
N VAL A 13 -17.05 -0.17 -11.36
CA VAL A 13 -18.04 0.29 -10.38
C VAL A 13 -17.41 0.66 -9.03
N LEU A 14 -16.24 0.10 -8.72
CA LEU A 14 -15.62 0.23 -7.39
C LEU A 14 -15.19 1.66 -7.04
N PRO A 15 -14.55 2.45 -7.93
CA PRO A 15 -14.19 3.84 -7.63
C PRO A 15 -15.38 4.67 -7.10
N ARG A 16 -16.53 4.61 -7.78
CA ARG A 16 -17.73 5.33 -7.35
C ARG A 16 -18.24 4.88 -5.98
N ARG A 17 -18.15 3.59 -5.66
CA ARG A 17 -18.54 3.06 -4.34
C ARG A 17 -17.59 3.53 -3.23
N LEU A 18 -16.29 3.62 -3.54
CA LEU A 18 -15.28 4.15 -2.61
C LEU A 18 -15.51 5.64 -2.34
N ASP A 19 -15.80 6.42 -3.39
CA ASP A 19 -16.10 7.86 -3.26
C ASP A 19 -17.33 8.10 -2.38
N VAL A 20 -18.43 7.36 -2.61
CA VAL A 20 -19.65 7.44 -1.79
C VAL A 20 -19.38 7.03 -0.33
N ALA A 21 -18.47 6.08 -0.11
CA ALA A 21 -18.03 5.66 1.22
C ALA A 21 -17.01 6.62 1.87
N GLY A 22 -16.60 7.67 1.16
CA GLY A 22 -15.56 8.61 1.61
C GLY A 22 -14.18 7.96 1.75
N ILE A 23 -13.89 6.89 1.00
CA ILE A 23 -12.61 6.18 1.01
C ILE A 23 -11.74 6.69 -0.13
N TYR A 24 -10.61 7.30 0.22
CA TYR A 24 -9.65 7.82 -0.76
C TYR A 24 -8.25 7.21 -0.57
N CYS A 25 -7.67 6.69 -1.64
CA CYS A 25 -6.31 6.14 -1.66
C CYS A 25 -5.41 6.87 -2.67
N GLN A 26 -4.17 7.13 -2.25
CA GLN A 26 -3.07 7.63 -3.07
C GLN A 26 -2.01 6.55 -3.22
N SER A 27 -2.00 5.89 -4.37
CA SER A 27 -1.00 4.87 -4.71
C SER A 27 0.18 5.40 -5.52
N GLY A 28 0.19 6.69 -5.85
CA GLY A 28 1.32 7.31 -6.55
C GLY A 28 2.55 7.43 -5.66
N VAL A 29 3.73 7.18 -6.24
CA VAL A 29 5.04 7.37 -5.59
C VAL A 29 5.87 8.39 -6.37
N PRO A 30 5.63 9.70 -6.20
CA PRO A 30 6.43 10.73 -6.86
C PRO A 30 7.85 10.82 -6.29
N VAL A 31 8.76 11.37 -7.10
CA VAL A 31 10.06 11.89 -6.64
C VAL A 31 9.89 13.32 -6.15
N GLU A 32 10.34 13.64 -4.94
CA GLU A 32 10.37 14.99 -4.39
C GLU A 32 11.80 15.44 -4.11
N ARG A 33 12.06 16.76 -4.15
CA ARG A 33 13.38 17.33 -3.80
C ARG A 33 13.36 17.80 -2.35
N ARG A 34 14.29 17.32 -1.53
CA ARG A 34 14.53 17.86 -0.20
C ARG A 34 15.23 19.21 -0.31
N GLN A 35 14.55 20.28 0.11
CA GLN A 35 15.10 21.64 0.01
C GLN A 35 16.41 21.83 0.77
N ARG A 36 16.55 21.18 1.95
CA ARG A 36 17.73 21.36 2.81
C ARG A 36 18.97 20.58 2.38
N SER A 37 18.80 19.36 1.86
CA SER A 37 19.90 18.48 1.45
C SER A 37 20.14 18.47 -0.06
N GLU A 38 19.31 19.18 -0.82
CA GLU A 38 19.24 19.16 -2.29
C GLU A 38 19.09 17.76 -2.91
N SER A 39 18.81 16.74 -2.10
CA SER A 39 18.70 15.35 -2.50
C SER A 39 17.28 15.01 -2.96
N TRP A 40 17.15 13.96 -3.77
CA TRP A 40 15.87 13.43 -4.20
C TRP A 40 15.40 12.33 -3.24
N VAL A 41 14.08 12.23 -3.05
CA VAL A 41 13.43 11.18 -2.25
C VAL A 41 12.19 10.66 -2.95
N LEU A 42 11.87 9.37 -2.77
CA LEU A 42 10.55 8.85 -3.12
C LEU A 42 9.58 9.15 -2.00
N ARG A 43 8.38 9.61 -2.37
CA ARG A 43 7.34 9.96 -1.40
C ARG A 43 6.12 9.05 -1.56
N GLY A 44 5.78 8.31 -0.51
CA GLY A 44 4.56 7.51 -0.41
C GLY A 44 3.56 8.13 0.55
N VAL A 45 2.26 7.94 0.33
CA VAL A 45 1.22 8.41 1.25
C VAL A 45 0.31 7.26 1.63
N GLU A 46 0.50 6.74 2.85
CA GLU A 46 -0.41 5.75 3.42
C GLU A 46 -1.82 6.34 3.47
N SER A 47 -2.78 5.61 2.93
CA SER A 47 -4.11 6.15 2.72
C SER A 47 -5.16 5.07 2.51
N GLY A 48 -6.40 5.44 2.78
CA GLY A 48 -7.57 4.60 2.56
C GLY A 48 -8.38 4.36 3.83
N GLY A 49 -9.21 3.34 3.74
CA GLY A 49 -10.12 2.94 4.80
C GLY A 49 -11.13 1.90 4.34
N ALA A 50 -12.12 1.67 5.20
CA ALA A 50 -13.08 0.61 4.99
C ALA A 50 -14.45 0.92 5.59
N THR A 51 -15.47 0.39 4.92
CA THR A 51 -16.82 0.15 5.42
C THR A 51 -17.07 -1.35 5.47
N LYS A 52 -18.27 -1.79 5.89
CA LYS A 52 -18.62 -3.21 5.80
C LYS A 52 -18.51 -3.72 4.35
N ALA A 53 -19.06 -2.95 3.41
CA ALA A 53 -19.23 -3.38 2.03
C ALA A 53 -18.02 -3.19 1.11
N VAL A 54 -17.21 -2.16 1.35
CA VAL A 54 -16.04 -1.85 0.51
C VAL A 54 -14.87 -1.38 1.35
N GLY A 55 -13.66 -1.64 0.86
CA GLY A 55 -12.44 -1.08 1.42
C GLY A 55 -11.37 -0.91 0.37
N GLN A 56 -10.53 0.11 0.53
CA GLN A 56 -9.29 0.25 -0.21
C GLN A 56 -8.22 0.80 0.73
N TYR A 57 -7.01 0.27 0.61
CA TYR A 57 -5.88 0.73 1.40
C TYR A 57 -4.57 0.63 0.63
N THR A 58 -3.71 1.62 0.85
CA THR A 58 -2.31 1.63 0.39
C THR A 58 -1.40 1.86 1.58
N GLY A 59 -0.47 0.95 1.81
CA GLY A 59 0.61 1.07 2.80
C GLY A 59 1.98 1.06 2.14
N PHE A 60 2.97 1.67 2.80
CA PHE A 60 4.34 1.80 2.31
C PHE A 60 5.34 1.20 3.31
N PHE A 61 6.32 0.47 2.79
CA PHE A 61 7.27 -0.34 3.56
C PHE A 61 8.66 -0.29 2.90
N GLY A 62 9.67 -0.81 3.58
CA GLY A 62 10.96 -1.14 2.97
C GLY A 62 10.82 -2.25 1.94
N LEU A 63 11.79 -2.41 1.03
CA LEU A 63 11.76 -3.48 0.01
C LEU A 63 11.74 -4.89 0.61
N GLY A 64 12.19 -5.02 1.86
CA GLY A 64 12.12 -6.24 2.66
C GLY A 64 10.72 -6.55 3.17
N GLY A 65 9.77 -5.60 3.15
CA GLY A 65 8.48 -5.72 3.83
C GLY A 65 8.50 -5.21 5.28
N ASP A 66 9.65 -4.75 5.73
CA ASP A 66 9.89 -4.11 7.02
C ASP A 66 9.36 -2.67 7.05
N TRP A 67 9.22 -2.12 8.25
CA TRP A 67 8.81 -0.72 8.45
C TRP A 67 9.85 0.22 7.87
N THR A 68 9.41 1.23 7.12
CA THR A 68 10.29 2.28 6.59
C THR A 68 10.11 3.59 7.33
N GLY A 69 11.08 4.50 7.17
CA GLY A 69 11.04 5.83 7.75
C GLY A 69 9.85 6.64 7.25
N TRP A 70 9.29 7.46 8.13
CA TRP A 70 8.18 8.37 7.81
C TRP A 70 8.59 9.82 8.07
N LEU A 71 8.07 10.73 7.24
CA LEU A 71 8.29 12.16 7.37
C LEU A 71 7.26 12.81 8.31
N GLN A 72 5.99 12.53 8.08
CA GLN A 72 4.89 13.16 8.83
C GLN A 72 3.70 12.23 9.02
N ARG A 73 3.20 12.14 10.25
CA ARG A 73 1.86 11.63 10.55
C ARG A 73 0.84 12.74 10.30
N LEU A 74 -0.25 12.39 9.60
CA LEU A 74 -1.31 13.33 9.25
C LEU A 74 -2.48 13.12 10.22
N ASP A 75 -2.72 14.10 11.10
CA ASP A 75 -3.93 14.13 11.93
C ASP A 75 -5.14 14.45 11.07
N ARG A 76 -6.24 13.71 11.26
CA ARG A 76 -7.41 13.78 10.38
C ARG A 76 -8.70 14.18 11.08
N ILE A 77 -9.40 15.10 10.43
CA ILE A 77 -10.76 15.55 10.75
C ILE A 77 -11.77 14.42 10.45
N THR A 78 -11.56 13.64 9.38
CA THR A 78 -12.46 12.56 8.94
C THR A 78 -11.79 11.17 8.92
N PRO A 79 -12.55 10.07 9.11
CA PRO A 79 -12.10 8.71 8.81
C PRO A 79 -11.75 8.50 7.32
N ASN A 80 -11.10 7.37 7.01
CA ASN A 80 -10.93 6.84 5.64
C ASN A 80 -10.14 7.68 4.62
N GLY A 81 -9.05 8.34 5.05
CA GLY A 81 -8.23 9.19 4.18
C GLY A 81 -6.73 8.95 4.31
N LEU A 82 -5.92 9.99 4.05
CA LEU A 82 -4.46 9.89 4.17
C LEU A 82 -4.03 9.85 5.64
N ARG A 83 -2.98 9.09 5.93
CA ARG A 83 -2.57 8.72 7.29
C ARG A 83 -1.17 9.19 7.62
N ALA A 84 -0.21 8.86 6.77
CA ALA A 84 1.18 9.22 6.97
C ALA A 84 1.91 9.36 5.64
N VAL A 85 2.97 10.17 5.67
CA VAL A 85 3.87 10.42 4.54
C VAL A 85 5.17 9.67 4.81
N PHE A 86 5.56 8.84 3.86
CA PHE A 86 6.80 8.05 3.88
C PHE A 86 7.80 8.65 2.91
N GLU A 87 9.06 8.70 3.30
CA GLU A 87 10.17 9.14 2.44
C GLU A 87 11.32 8.15 2.54
N ALA A 88 11.76 7.65 1.39
CA ALA A 88 12.89 6.72 1.30
C ALA A 88 13.51 6.74 -0.11
N ASP A 89 14.68 6.11 -0.25
CA ASP A 89 15.32 5.92 -1.57
C ASP A 89 14.68 4.78 -2.37
N SER A 90 13.98 3.89 -1.67
CA SER A 90 13.17 2.82 -2.24
C SER A 90 11.93 2.57 -1.38
N LEU A 91 10.82 2.23 -2.03
CA LEU A 91 9.55 1.96 -1.37
C LEU A 91 8.90 0.70 -1.93
N LEU A 92 8.41 -0.15 -1.03
CA LEU A 92 7.46 -1.20 -1.34
C LEU A 92 6.05 -0.66 -1.09
N ALA A 93 5.22 -0.58 -2.12
CA ALA A 93 3.81 -0.25 -1.97
C ALA A 93 2.98 -1.54 -1.96
N VAL A 94 2.18 -1.70 -0.91
CA VAL A 94 1.19 -2.78 -0.80
C VAL A 94 -0.20 -2.14 -0.89
N GLU A 95 -0.90 -2.45 -1.98
CA GLU A 95 -2.24 -1.98 -2.26
C GLU A 95 -3.24 -3.14 -2.15
N MET A 96 -4.38 -2.88 -1.53
CA MET A 96 -5.48 -3.82 -1.49
C MET A 96 -6.81 -3.10 -1.65
N ALA A 97 -7.72 -3.69 -2.43
CA ALA A 97 -9.10 -3.25 -2.55
C ALA A 97 -10.02 -4.45 -2.35
N ARG A 98 -11.18 -4.26 -1.73
CA ARG A 98 -12.20 -5.30 -1.58
C ARG A 98 -13.61 -4.78 -1.77
N VAL A 99 -14.46 -5.69 -2.23
CA VAL A 99 -15.92 -5.61 -2.20
C VAL A 99 -16.39 -6.82 -1.41
N GLU A 100 -17.01 -6.57 -0.27
CA GLU A 100 -17.38 -7.60 0.71
C GLU A 100 -16.16 -8.47 1.05
N GLU A 101 -16.14 -9.70 0.54
CA GLU A 101 -15.11 -10.72 0.75
C GLU A 101 -14.15 -10.85 -0.42
N THR A 102 -14.49 -10.33 -1.59
CA THR A 102 -13.66 -10.46 -2.79
C THR A 102 -12.76 -9.25 -2.94
N GLY A 103 -11.47 -9.48 -3.18
CA GLY A 103 -10.49 -8.42 -3.25
C GLY A 103 -9.46 -8.58 -4.36
N GLN A 104 -8.73 -7.50 -4.56
CA GLN A 104 -7.54 -7.42 -5.39
C GLN A 104 -6.37 -6.97 -4.55
N ARG A 105 -5.18 -7.44 -4.90
CA ARG A 105 -3.92 -7.05 -4.26
C ARG A 105 -2.88 -6.71 -5.31
N LEU A 106 -2.13 -5.65 -5.08
CA LEU A 106 -0.94 -5.31 -5.86
C LEU A 106 0.21 -5.01 -4.90
N ILE A 107 1.37 -5.59 -5.21
CA ILE A 107 2.63 -5.26 -4.54
C ILE A 107 3.58 -4.73 -5.60
N THR A 108 4.10 -3.52 -5.39
CA THR A 108 5.05 -2.88 -6.31
C THR A 108 6.28 -2.40 -5.56
N SER A 109 7.46 -2.55 -6.16
CA SER A 109 8.66 -1.84 -5.73
C SER A 109 8.83 -0.56 -6.53
N HIS A 110 9.32 0.48 -5.87
CA HIS A 110 9.65 1.78 -6.45
C HIS A 110 11.06 2.15 -6.05
N GLU A 111 11.88 2.49 -7.03
CA GLU A 111 13.29 2.88 -6.88
C GLU A 111 13.59 4.04 -7.83
N PHE A 112 14.68 4.75 -7.61
CA PHE A 112 15.17 5.70 -8.60
C PHE A 112 15.62 4.97 -9.87
N GLY A 113 15.17 5.45 -11.02
CA GLY A 113 15.73 5.08 -12.31
C GLY A 113 17.11 5.73 -12.51
N ALA A 114 17.83 5.26 -13.54
CA ALA A 114 19.08 5.89 -13.95
C ALA A 114 18.85 7.39 -14.20
N GLY A 115 19.69 8.23 -13.60
CA GLY A 115 19.62 9.69 -13.71
C GLY A 115 21.00 10.27 -14.02
N GLU A 116 21.01 11.38 -14.76
CA GLU A 116 22.18 12.24 -14.89
C GLU A 116 22.26 13.18 -13.69
N GLY A 117 23.46 13.40 -13.15
CA GLY A 117 23.69 14.18 -11.94
C GLY A 117 22.97 15.53 -11.94
N GLY A 118 22.23 15.81 -10.85
CA GLY A 118 21.53 17.08 -10.61
C GLY A 118 20.09 17.19 -11.16
N LYS A 119 19.66 16.30 -12.07
CA LYS A 119 18.28 16.29 -12.60
C LYS A 119 17.34 15.44 -11.75
N ARG A 120 16.03 15.66 -11.87
CA ARG A 120 14.99 14.82 -11.22
C ARG A 120 15.10 13.39 -11.76
N PRO A 121 15.41 12.38 -10.93
CA PRO A 121 15.46 11.00 -11.39
C PRO A 121 14.07 10.51 -11.79
N ALA A 122 14.01 9.59 -12.74
CA ALA A 122 12.77 8.88 -13.04
C ALA A 122 12.41 7.93 -11.88
N VAL A 123 11.13 7.57 -11.76
CA VAL A 123 10.72 6.46 -10.88
C VAL A 123 10.70 5.18 -11.68
N LYS A 124 11.47 4.18 -11.24
CA LYS A 124 11.38 2.82 -11.74
C LYS A 124 10.43 2.04 -10.83
N ALA A 125 9.28 1.65 -11.38
CA ALA A 125 8.28 0.88 -10.65
C ALA A 125 8.14 -0.53 -11.25
N SER A 126 8.15 -1.56 -10.39
CA SER A 126 8.04 -2.97 -10.80
C SER A 126 6.92 -3.66 -10.04
N ALA A 127 6.01 -4.34 -10.73
CA ALA A 127 4.98 -5.17 -10.09
C ALA A 127 5.60 -6.51 -9.63
N LEU A 128 5.61 -6.74 -8.32
CA LEU A 128 6.13 -7.96 -7.70
C LEU A 128 5.05 -9.02 -7.51
N TYR A 129 3.81 -8.57 -7.28
CA TYR A 129 2.67 -9.45 -7.08
C TYR A 129 1.40 -8.81 -7.60
N ARG A 130 0.54 -9.61 -8.25
CA ARG A 130 -0.81 -9.19 -8.62
C ARG A 130 -1.80 -10.32 -8.32
N GLY A 131 -2.70 -10.06 -7.39
CA GLY A 131 -3.83 -10.91 -7.06
C GLY A 131 -5.13 -10.28 -7.54
N VAL A 132 -5.96 -11.04 -8.23
CA VAL A 132 -7.29 -10.64 -8.68
C VAL A 132 -8.27 -11.70 -8.18
N ASP A 133 -9.45 -11.24 -7.75
CA ASP A 133 -10.56 -12.08 -7.26
C ASP A 133 -10.19 -13.04 -6.11
N GLY A 134 -9.27 -12.62 -5.24
CA GLY A 134 -8.97 -13.35 -4.00
C GLY A 134 -10.11 -13.21 -3.01
N ARG A 135 -10.38 -14.23 -2.20
CA ARG A 135 -11.45 -14.19 -1.20
C ARG A 135 -10.90 -14.18 0.22
N LEU A 136 -11.50 -13.31 1.05
CA LEU A 136 -11.33 -13.25 2.49
C LEU A 136 -12.71 -13.25 3.16
N PRO A 137 -13.27 -14.45 3.43
CA PRO A 137 -14.48 -14.61 4.21
C PRO A 137 -14.41 -13.89 5.56
N ALA A 138 -15.57 -13.51 6.09
CA ALA A 138 -15.66 -12.77 7.35
C ALA A 138 -15.00 -13.51 8.53
N GLU A 139 -15.08 -14.84 8.58
CA GLU A 139 -14.51 -15.67 9.63
C GLU A 139 -12.98 -15.63 9.59
N LEU A 140 -12.40 -15.76 8.40
CA LEU A 140 -10.94 -15.69 8.22
C LEU A 140 -10.41 -14.28 8.50
N ARG A 141 -11.19 -13.26 8.19
CA ARG A 141 -10.87 -11.86 8.51
C ARG A 141 -10.78 -11.62 10.01
N GLN A 142 -11.70 -12.19 10.80
CA GLN A 142 -11.69 -12.08 12.25
C GLN A 142 -10.48 -12.77 12.88
N GLN A 143 -9.93 -13.77 12.21
CA GLN A 143 -8.69 -14.46 12.61
C GLN A 143 -7.41 -13.71 12.17
N GLY A 144 -7.55 -12.54 11.52
CA GLY A 144 -6.40 -11.76 11.04
C GLY A 144 -5.69 -12.36 9.82
N LEU A 145 -6.33 -13.29 9.11
CA LEU A 145 -5.73 -13.94 7.94
C LEU A 145 -5.79 -13.06 6.69
N THR A 146 -5.02 -13.45 5.68
CA THR A 146 -4.95 -12.75 4.40
C THR A 146 -5.61 -13.53 3.27
N PRO A 147 -6.24 -12.86 2.28
CA PRO A 147 -6.89 -13.56 1.18
C PRO A 147 -5.91 -14.40 0.37
N LEU A 148 -6.39 -15.57 -0.02
CA LEU A 148 -5.73 -16.42 -1.02
C LEU A 148 -6.11 -15.94 -2.42
N PHE A 149 -5.13 -15.98 -3.31
CA PHE A 149 -5.31 -15.68 -4.73
C PHE A 149 -4.81 -16.86 -5.54
N PHE A 150 -5.42 -17.07 -6.70
CA PHE A 150 -5.14 -18.22 -7.54
C PHE A 150 -4.58 -17.80 -8.89
N SER A 151 -3.75 -18.67 -9.48
CA SER A 151 -3.28 -18.55 -10.85
C SER A 151 -4.44 -18.88 -11.80
N ARG A 152 -4.25 -18.62 -13.10
CA ARG A 152 -5.24 -19.06 -14.10
C ARG A 152 -5.41 -20.58 -14.14
N ALA A 153 -4.40 -21.33 -13.68
CA ALA A 153 -4.44 -22.78 -13.57
C ALA A 153 -5.07 -23.28 -12.26
N GLY A 154 -5.51 -22.38 -11.36
CA GLY A 154 -6.15 -22.73 -10.10
C GLY A 154 -5.18 -23.00 -8.94
N GLU A 155 -3.88 -22.78 -9.12
CA GLU A 155 -2.88 -22.95 -8.07
C GLU A 155 -2.83 -21.72 -7.16
N VAL A 156 -2.56 -21.92 -5.86
CA VAL A 156 -2.35 -20.80 -4.93
C VAL A 156 -1.13 -20.00 -5.38
N LYS A 157 -1.30 -18.68 -5.51
CA LYS A 157 -0.21 -17.76 -5.81
C LYS A 157 0.50 -17.37 -4.51
N PRO A 158 1.72 -17.88 -4.26
CA PRO A 158 2.42 -17.57 -3.03
C PRO A 158 2.75 -16.08 -2.95
N ILE A 159 2.69 -15.54 -1.75
CA ILE A 159 3.21 -14.21 -1.42
C ILE A 159 4.71 -14.37 -1.16
N LEU A 160 5.51 -13.35 -1.51
CA LEU A 160 6.92 -13.34 -1.15
C LEU A 160 7.04 -13.36 0.38
N GLU A 161 7.79 -14.32 0.93
CA GLU A 161 7.87 -14.53 2.39
C GLU A 161 8.21 -13.25 3.15
N ARG A 162 9.20 -12.49 2.64
CA ARG A 162 9.65 -11.24 3.25
C ARG A 162 8.52 -10.19 3.43
N VAL A 163 7.51 -10.17 2.57
CA VAL A 163 6.43 -9.16 2.61
C VAL A 163 5.15 -9.62 3.30
N VAL A 164 5.14 -10.81 3.91
CA VAL A 164 3.93 -11.37 4.53
C VAL A 164 3.39 -10.48 5.65
N GLU A 165 4.26 -9.89 6.47
CA GLU A 165 3.84 -8.97 7.54
C GLU A 165 3.19 -7.70 6.97
N ALA A 166 3.85 -7.03 6.01
CA ALA A 166 3.30 -5.87 5.30
C ALA A 166 1.92 -6.17 4.67
N VAL A 167 1.77 -7.36 4.06
CA VAL A 167 0.49 -7.80 3.50
C VAL A 167 -0.58 -8.02 4.58
N SER A 168 -0.20 -8.55 5.73
CA SER A 168 -1.10 -8.76 6.86
C SER A 168 -1.58 -7.42 7.43
N ILE A 169 -0.68 -6.46 7.58
CA ILE A 169 -0.99 -5.09 8.01
C ILE A 169 -1.98 -4.42 7.06
N VAL A 170 -1.74 -4.45 5.76
CA VAL A 170 -2.64 -3.84 4.77
C VAL A 170 -3.97 -4.60 4.69
N THR A 171 -3.97 -5.91 4.89
CA THR A 171 -5.21 -6.68 4.97
C THR A 171 -6.03 -6.29 6.20
N ALA A 172 -5.40 -6.12 7.37
CA ALA A 172 -6.08 -5.61 8.55
C ALA A 172 -6.63 -4.21 8.31
N ALA A 173 -5.88 -3.34 7.62
CA ALA A 173 -6.27 -1.98 7.31
C ALA A 173 -7.53 -1.91 6.43
N VAL A 174 -7.60 -2.71 5.37
CA VAL A 174 -8.78 -2.76 4.49
C VAL A 174 -10.01 -3.40 5.16
N CYS A 175 -9.83 -3.96 6.36
CA CYS A 175 -10.87 -4.54 7.20
C CYS A 175 -11.23 -3.67 8.41
N CYS A 176 -10.44 -2.64 8.71
CA CYS A 176 -10.62 -1.80 9.88
C CYS A 176 -11.66 -0.71 9.60
N LEU A 177 -12.87 -0.88 10.14
CA LEU A 177 -14.02 -0.05 9.81
C LEU A 177 -13.86 1.37 10.33
N SER A 178 -13.94 2.36 9.43
CA SER A 178 -13.93 3.79 9.76
C SER A 178 -12.78 4.22 10.69
N CYS A 179 -11.61 3.61 10.55
CA CYS A 179 -10.48 3.85 11.44
C CYS A 179 -9.88 5.25 11.25
N ARG A 180 -9.18 5.74 12.29
CA ARG A 180 -8.40 6.99 12.25
C ARG A 180 -6.89 6.79 12.39
N HIS A 181 -6.46 5.62 12.87
CA HIS A 181 -5.06 5.30 13.05
C HIS A 181 -4.36 4.96 11.74
N CYS A 182 -3.05 4.96 11.79
CA CYS A 182 -2.21 4.40 10.75
C CYS A 182 -2.03 2.90 11.01
N HIS A 183 -1.89 2.13 9.95
CA HIS A 183 -1.61 0.68 10.00
C HIS A 183 -0.17 0.39 9.60
N ALA A 184 0.33 1.04 8.54
CA ALA A 184 1.70 0.94 8.02
C ALA A 184 2.66 1.94 8.69
N LEU A 185 2.17 2.74 9.64
CA LEU A 185 2.98 3.49 10.59
C LEU A 185 2.89 2.84 11.97
N ILE A 186 3.97 2.24 12.44
CA ILE A 186 4.20 2.05 13.88
C ILE A 186 5.42 2.90 14.23
N HIS A 187 5.36 3.60 15.36
CA HIS A 187 6.55 4.26 15.89
C HIS A 187 7.65 3.22 15.94
N ALA A 188 8.82 3.51 15.35
CA ALA A 188 10.02 2.78 15.69
C ALA A 188 10.00 2.65 17.21
N LYS A 189 9.94 1.41 17.73
CA LYS A 189 10.40 1.19 19.10
C LYS A 189 11.72 1.92 19.14
N THR A 190 11.78 2.94 19.98
CA THR A 190 12.94 3.78 20.20
C THR A 190 14.17 2.93 19.93
N GLN A 191 14.90 3.22 18.84
CA GLN A 191 16.28 2.76 18.76
C GLN A 191 16.94 3.47 19.93
N ALA A 192 16.89 2.81 21.08
CA ALA A 192 17.66 3.19 22.25
C ALA A 192 19.10 3.20 21.76
N ALA A 193 19.76 4.32 22.03
CA ALA A 193 21.13 4.59 21.68
C ALA A 193 22.03 3.36 21.86
N ALA A 194 22.82 3.09 20.83
CA ALA A 194 24.14 2.48 20.93
C ALA A 194 25.00 3.12 19.85
#